data_AF-A0A3E0PZ62-F1
#
_entry.id   AF-A0A3E0PZ62-F1
#
_cell.length_a   1.000
_cell.length_b   1.000
_cell.length_c   1.000
_cell.angle_alpha   90.00
_cell.angle_beta   90.00
_cell.angle_gamma   90.00
#
_symmetry.space_group_name_H-M   'P 1'
#
loop_
_entity.id
_entity.type
_entity.pdbx_description
1 polymer ?
#
loop_
_entity_poly.entity_id
_entity_poly.type
_entity_poly.pdbx_seq_one_letter_code
_entity_poly.pdbx_strand_id
1 'polypeptide(L)' 'MTTVQEVLEAAHRLPSAERARLIHALWDSVSPEDWSPPADESIAEAQRRSAALDAGRMNTAPWPEVRQRARREAGLEE' A
#
# COMPACT_ATOMS: atom_id res chain seq x y z
N MET A 1 -17.73 -21.29 13.70
CA MET A 1 -16.82 -20.86 12.62
C MET A 1 -17.13 -19.41 12.35
N THR A 2 -16.14 -18.52 12.42
CA THR A 2 -16.36 -17.10 12.12
C THR A 2 -16.19 -16.88 10.62
N THR A 3 -17.11 -16.15 10.00
CA THR A 3 -17.02 -15.80 8.58
C THR A 3 -16.16 -14.56 8.37
N VAL A 4 -15.63 -14.37 7.16
CA VAL A 4 -14.88 -13.14 6.79
C VAL A 4 -15.74 -11.89 7.03
N GLN A 5 -17.03 -11.97 6.74
CA GLN A 5 -17.98 -10.86 6.94
C GLN A 5 -18.10 -10.48 8.43
N GLU A 6 -18.21 -11.47 9.33
CA GLU A 6 -18.28 -11.22 10.78
C GLU A 6 -16.99 -10.58 11.31
N VAL A 7 -15.82 -11.01 10.83
CA VAL A 7 -14.53 -10.40 11.19
C VAL A 7 -14.46 -8.95 10.70
N LEU A 8 -14.91 -8.69 9.46
CA LEU A 8 -14.90 -7.35 8.88
C LEU A 8 -15.83 -6.40 9.66
N GLU A 9 -17.03 -6.86 10.01
CA GLU A 9 -17.95 -6.08 10.84
C GLU A 9 -17.39 -5.79 12.24
N ALA A 10 -16.71 -6.76 12.86
CA ALA A 10 -16.02 -6.54 14.13
C ALA A 10 -14.88 -5.52 13.99
N ALA A 11 -14.06 -5.61 12.94
CA ALA A 11 -12.99 -4.68 12.65
C ALA A 11 -13.52 -3.24 12.44
N HIS A 12 -14.67 -3.07 11.80
CA HIS A 12 -15.29 -1.75 11.60
C HIS A 12 -15.75 -1.07 12.90
N ARG A 13 -15.98 -1.82 13.98
CA ARG A 13 -16.33 -1.27 15.30
C ARG A 13 -15.11 -0.77 16.09
N LEU A 14 -13.89 -1.10 15.64
CA LEU A 14 -12.66 -0.63 16.28
C LEU A 14 -12.40 0.87 15.98
N PRO A 15 -11.76 1.61 16.90
CA PRO A 15 -11.23 2.94 16.60
C PRO A 15 -10.29 2.93 15.38
N SER A 16 -10.24 4.04 14.64
CA SER A 16 -9.42 4.13 13.41
C SER A 16 -7.95 3.74 13.60
N ALA A 17 -7.35 4.11 14.74
CA ALA A 17 -5.97 3.74 15.06
C ALA A 17 -5.79 2.22 15.29
N GLU A 18 -6.78 1.55 15.86
CA GLU A 18 -6.76 0.09 16.06
C GLU A 18 -7.04 -0.65 14.76
N ARG A 19 -7.92 -0.13 13.91
CA ARG A 19 -8.13 -0.64 12.55
C ARG A 19 -6.84 -0.62 11.73
N ALA A 20 -6.09 0.48 11.77
CA ALA A 20 -4.81 0.58 11.08
C ALA A 20 -3.80 -0.45 11.60
N ARG A 21 -3.72 -0.62 12.93
CA ARG A 21 -2.87 -1.67 13.54
C ARG A 21 -3.28 -3.07 13.13
N LEU A 22 -4.59 -3.36 13.08
CA LEU A 22 -5.12 -4.66 12.65
C LEU A 22 -4.76 -4.95 11.18
N ILE A 23 -4.88 -3.96 10.29
CA ILE A 23 -4.49 -4.11 8.88
C ILE A 23 -3.01 -4.50 8.78
N HIS A 24 -2.13 -3.83 9.51
CA HIS A 24 -0.70 -4.17 9.53
C HIS A 24 -0.45 -5.57 10.07
N ALA A 25 -1.06 -5.94 11.21
CA ALA A 25 -0.88 -7.26 11.80
C ALA A 25 -1.38 -8.39 10.88
N LEU A 26 -2.49 -8.18 10.17
CA LEU A 26 -2.98 -9.13 9.18
C LEU A 26 -2.04 -9.21 7.97
N TRP A 27 -1.58 -8.07 7.46
CA TRP A 27 -0.66 -8.02 6.33
C TRP A 27 0.65 -8.76 6.61
N ASP A 28 1.24 -8.54 7.78
CA ASP A 28 2.50 -9.18 8.20
C ASP A 28 2.36 -10.70 8.40
N SER A 29 1.13 -11.21 8.53
CA SER A 29 0.86 -12.64 8.69
C SER A 29 0.72 -13.42 7.38
N VAL A 30 0.62 -12.73 6.23
CA VAL A 30 0.46 -13.37 4.92
C VAL A 30 1.83 -13.58 4.27
N SER A 31 2.17 -14.84 3.99
CA SER A 31 3.42 -15.16 3.27
C SER A 31 3.42 -14.55 1.87
N PRO A 32 4.56 -14.03 1.37
CA PRO A 32 4.68 -13.60 -0.02
C PRO A 32 4.31 -14.67 -1.05
N GLU A 33 4.44 -15.94 -0.69
CA GLU A 33 4.06 -17.09 -1.52
C GLU A 33 2.54 -17.20 -1.72
N ASP A 34 1.76 -16.67 -0.78
CA ASP A 34 0.28 -16.69 -0.81
C ASP A 34 -0.31 -15.44 -1.48
N TRP A 35 0.53 -14.49 -1.89
CA TRP A 35 0.05 -13.28 -2.54
C TRP A 35 -0.53 -13.62 -3.91
N SER A 36 -1.73 -13.12 -4.17
CA SER A 36 -2.28 -13.19 -5.53
C SER A 36 -1.38 -12.39 -6.48
N PRO A 37 -1.03 -12.95 -7.65
CA PRO A 37 -0.26 -12.21 -8.63
C PRO A 37 -1.02 -10.95 -9.06
N PRO A 38 -0.33 -9.85 -9.35
CA PRO A 38 -0.96 -8.65 -9.90
C PRO A 38 -1.65 -8.96 -11.23
N ALA A 39 -2.70 -8.20 -11.56
CA ALA A 39 -3.33 -8.30 -12.88
C ALA A 39 -2.32 -7.97 -14.01
N ASP A 40 -2.46 -8.62 -15.16
CA ASP A 40 -1.55 -8.45 -16.31
C ASP A 40 -1.40 -6.98 -16.74
N GLU A 41 -2.48 -6.21 -16.67
CA GLU A 41 -2.48 -4.77 -16.95
C GLU A 41 -1.60 -3.97 -15.98
N SER A 42 -1.55 -4.37 -14.71
CA SER A 42 -0.69 -3.74 -13.70
C SER A 42 0.78 -4.10 -13.93
N ILE A 43 1.05 -5.35 -14.33
CA ILE A 43 2.41 -5.80 -14.70
C ILE A 43 2.90 -5.05 -15.93
N ALA A 44 2.08 -4.97 -16.98
CA ALA A 44 2.40 -4.24 -18.20
C ALA A 44 2.66 -2.76 -17.92
N GLU A 45 1.87 -2.15 -17.05
CA GLU A 45 2.07 -0.76 -16.65
C GLU A 45 3.37 -0.54 -15.86
N ALA A 46 3.65 -1.44 -14.91
CA ALA A 46 4.90 -1.40 -14.16
C ALA A 46 6.11 -1.49 -15.09
N GLN A 47 6.10 -2.43 -16.05
CA GLN A 47 7.16 -2.58 -17.05
C GLN A 47 7.31 -1.33 -17.92
N ARG A 48 6.20 -0.77 -18.41
CA ARG A 48 6.20 0.47 -19.21
C ARG A 48 6.83 1.64 -18.46
N ARG A 49 6.47 1.83 -17.18
CA ARG A 49 7.00 2.92 -16.36
C ARG A 49 8.47 2.72 -16.02
N SER A 50 8.89 1.50 -15.68
CA SER A 50 10.30 1.18 -15.45
C SER A 50 11.14 1.47 -16.69
N ALA A 51 10.69 1.04 -17.88
CA ALA A 51 11.41 1.32 -19.13
C ALA A 51 11.47 2.81 -19.48
N ALA A 52 10.44 3.59 -19.13
CA ALA A 52 10.46 5.04 -19.30
C ALA A 52 11.42 5.72 -18.30
N LEU A 53 11.47 5.23 -17.07
CA LEU A 53 12.38 5.70 -16.04
C LEU A 53 13.84 5.43 -16.42
N ASP A 54 14.16 4.19 -16.80
CA ASP A 54 15.52 3.77 -17.18
C ASP A 54 16.03 4.54 -18.40
N ALA A 55 15.13 4.91 -19.31
CA ALA A 55 15.46 5.69 -20.49
C ALA A 55 15.49 7.22 -20.24
N GLY A 56 15.31 7.68 -19.01
CA GLY A 56 15.29 9.11 -18.65
C GLY A 56 14.10 9.88 -19.25
N ARG A 57 13.03 9.20 -19.65
CA ARG A 57 11.82 9.79 -20.24
C ARG A 57 10.73 10.10 -19.22
N MET A 58 11.00 9.87 -17.94
CA MET A 58 10.06 10.09 -16.85
C MET A 58 10.60 11.16 -15.91
N ASN A 59 9.74 12.14 -15.56
CA ASN A 59 10.07 13.09 -14.51
C ASN A 59 9.95 12.39 -13.15
N THR A 60 11.01 12.43 -12.35
CA THR A 60 11.02 11.81 -11.02
C THR A 60 11.46 12.80 -9.96
N ALA A 61 11.05 12.54 -8.73
CA ALA A 61 11.51 13.25 -7.56
C ALA A 61 12.20 12.25 -6.62
N PRO A 62 13.29 12.63 -5.94
CA PRO A 62 13.90 11.81 -4.89
C PRO A 62 12.86 11.39 -3.84
N TRP A 63 12.92 10.13 -3.41
CA TRP A 63 12.00 9.62 -2.38
C TRP A 63 11.95 10.47 -1.10
N PRO A 64 13.06 11.02 -0.57
CA PRO A 64 13.00 11.91 0.59
C PRO A 64 12.08 13.12 0.40
N GLU A 65 12.07 13.73 -0.79
CA GLU A 65 11.23 14.88 -1.12
C GLU A 65 9.75 14.48 -1.21
N VAL A 66 9.46 13.37 -1.89
CA VAL A 66 8.09 12.84 -2.02
C VAL A 66 7.53 12.49 -0.64
N ARG A 67 8.33 11.82 0.20
CA ARG A 67 7.95 11.46 1.56
C ARG A 67 7.70 12.70 2.43
N GLN A 68 8.55 13.71 2.35
CA GLN A 68 8.36 14.96 3.09
C GLN A 68 7.06 15.66 2.68
N ARG A 69 6.80 15.78 1.37
CA ARG A 69 5.56 16.35 0.86
C ARG A 69 4.33 15.60 1.37
N ALA A 70 4.34 14.26 1.32
CA ALA A 70 3.23 13.45 1.82
C ALA A 70 2.98 13.65 3.31
N ARG A 71 4.05 13.76 4.13
CA ARG A 71 3.91 14.03 5.57
C ARG A 71 3.33 15.41 5.86
N ARG A 72 3.74 16.43 5.10
CA ARG A 72 3.17 17.78 5.19
C ARG A 72 1.69 17.79 4.91
N GLU A 73 1.27 17.17 3.80
CA GLU A 73 -0.13 17.10 3.40
C GLU A 73 -0.99 16.32 4.42
N ALA A 74 -0.40 15.33 5.09
CA ALA A 74 -1.06 14.56 6.15
C ALA A 74 -1.06 15.26 7.53
N GLY A 75 -0.45 16.45 7.67
CA GLY A 75 -0.31 17.13 8.96
C GLY A 75 0.61 16.41 9.96
N LEU A 76 1.58 15.64 9.45
CA LEU A 76 2.54 14.83 10.21
C LEU A 76 3.95 15.48 10.26
N GLU A 77 4.03 16.79 10.10
CA GLU A 77 5.26 17.55 10.37
C GLU A 77 5.45 17.69 11.88
N GLU A 78 6.55 17.14 12.40
CA GLU A 78 7.12 17.48 13.72
C GLU A 78 8.13 18.60 13.56
#